data_AF-A0A847JYI2-F1
#
_entry.id   AF-A0A847JYI2-F1
#
_cell.length_a   1.000
_cell.length_b   1.000
_cell.length_c   1.000
_cell.angle_alpha   90.00
_cell.angle_beta   90.00
_cell.angle_gamma   90.00
#
_symmetry.space_group_name_H-M   'P 1'
#
loop_
_entity.id
_entity.type
_entity.pdbx_description
1 polymer ?
#
loop_
_entity_poly.entity_id
_entity_poly.type
_entity_poly.pdbx_seq_one_letter_code
_entity_poly.pdbx_strand_id
1 'polypeptide(L)'
;MRSFRWLLGSAIALLCVAAFGSAAIQIEFTKLAKPPKDSALAKAACVTCHKQMGKTDLNAYGKDLAAAMKALKTKQVNAAVLTRVAKLDSDKDGVTNADEVKAGTLPGDAKSKPTAKPGEKSAPPKGKSGK
;
A
#
# COMPACT_ATOMS: atom_id res chain seq x y z
N MET A 1 45.76 -12.94 49.94
CA MET A 1 44.71 -13.98 49.77
C MET A 1 43.52 -13.34 49.05
N ARG A 2 43.06 -13.95 47.94
CA ARG A 2 41.80 -13.72 47.18
C ARG A 2 41.76 -12.41 46.36
N SER A 3 42.40 -12.33 45.19
CA SER A 3 41.89 -12.77 43.87
C SER A 3 40.67 -11.99 43.34
N PHE A 4 40.85 -10.74 42.91
CA PHE A 4 39.84 -9.98 42.15
C PHE A 4 40.12 -10.12 40.65
N ARG A 5 39.78 -11.28 40.08
CA ARG A 5 39.78 -11.52 38.63
C ARG A 5 38.42 -11.11 38.07
N TRP A 6 38.24 -9.81 37.87
CA TRP A 6 37.18 -9.26 37.02
C TRP A 6 37.66 -9.38 35.58
N LEU A 7 37.20 -10.39 34.85
CA LEU A 7 37.26 -10.50 33.39
C LEU A 7 36.55 -11.81 33.01
N LEU A 8 35.27 -11.75 32.67
CA LEU A 8 34.65 -12.71 31.75
C LEU A 8 33.39 -12.11 31.11
N GLY A 9 33.60 -11.57 29.91
CA GLY A 9 32.69 -11.76 28.76
C GLY A 9 31.27 -11.24 28.86
N SER A 10 31.10 -9.91 28.80
CA SER A 10 29.83 -9.32 28.36
C SER A 10 29.98 -8.94 26.89
N ALA A 11 29.57 -9.82 25.97
CA ALA A 11 29.43 -9.47 24.56
C ALA A 11 28.58 -10.51 23.80
N ILE A 12 27.65 -9.98 23.00
CA ILE A 12 26.96 -10.61 21.86
C ILE A 12 25.68 -11.38 22.19
N ALA A 13 24.56 -10.66 22.08
CA ALA A 13 23.45 -11.04 21.21
C ALA A 13 22.75 -9.76 20.73
N LEU A 14 23.39 -9.11 19.75
CA LEU A 14 22.84 -7.96 19.03
C LEU A 14 21.74 -8.45 18.07
N LEU A 15 20.63 -7.71 18.05
CA LEU A 15 19.81 -7.42 16.87
C LEU A 15 19.02 -8.58 16.22
N CYS A 16 17.71 -8.58 16.47
CA CYS A 16 16.68 -8.94 15.48
C CYS A 16 15.38 -8.15 15.76
N VAL A 17 15.43 -6.83 15.61
CA VAL A 17 14.21 -5.99 15.64
C VAL A 17 14.18 -5.11 14.40
N ALA A 18 13.90 -5.70 13.23
CA ALA A 18 13.71 -4.94 12.00
C ALA A 18 12.75 -5.65 11.05
N ALA A 19 11.52 -5.93 11.49
CA ALA A 19 10.43 -6.35 10.59
C ALA A 19 9.05 -5.74 10.92
N PHE A 20 8.91 -5.01 12.03
CA PHE A 20 7.59 -4.60 12.54
C PHE A 20 6.97 -3.36 11.88
N GLY A 21 7.72 -2.62 11.04
CA GLY A 21 7.22 -1.38 10.44
C GLY A 21 6.12 -1.57 9.38
N SER A 22 6.09 -2.72 8.70
CA SER A 22 5.20 -2.95 7.54
C SER A 22 3.76 -3.32 7.93
N ALA A 23 3.57 -4.12 8.97
CA ALA A 23 2.24 -4.59 9.39
C ALA A 23 1.37 -3.43 9.93
N ALA A 24 1.94 -2.53 10.74
CA ALA A 24 1.21 -1.40 11.29
C ALA A 24 0.74 -0.42 10.20
N ILE A 25 1.59 -0.15 9.19
CA ILE A 25 1.23 0.70 8.05
C ILE A 25 0.08 0.07 7.26
N GLN A 26 0.11 -1.24 7.03
CA GLN A 26 -0.96 -1.92 6.30
C GLN A 26 -2.29 -1.89 7.06
N ILE A 27 -2.27 -2.04 8.37
CA ILE A 27 -3.47 -1.97 9.21
C ILE A 27 -4.08 -0.57 9.14
N GLU A 28 -3.28 0.48 9.31
CA GLU A 28 -3.78 1.85 9.26
C GLU A 28 -4.27 2.22 7.85
N PHE A 29 -3.55 1.79 6.81
CA PHE A 29 -4.03 1.91 5.42
C PHE A 29 -5.40 1.25 5.25
N THR A 30 -5.56 -0.02 5.65
CA THR A 30 -6.81 -0.77 5.48
C THR A 30 -7.96 -0.10 6.23
N LYS A 31 -7.71 0.40 7.45
CA LYS A 31 -8.67 1.12 8.27
C LYS A 31 -9.13 2.43 7.63
N LEU A 32 -8.21 3.16 7.02
CA LEU A 32 -8.50 4.47 6.41
C LEU A 32 -9.09 4.34 4.99
N ALA A 33 -8.51 3.47 4.16
CA ALA A 33 -8.90 3.25 2.78
C ALA A 33 -10.20 2.44 2.65
N LYS A 34 -10.52 1.59 3.63
CA LYS A 34 -11.73 0.75 3.68
C LYS A 34 -12.00 0.03 2.35
N PRO A 35 -11.05 -0.78 1.85
CA PRO A 35 -11.20 -1.45 0.57
C PRO A 35 -12.44 -2.37 0.57
N PRO A 36 -13.15 -2.52 -0.56
CA PRO A 36 -14.23 -3.49 -0.67
C PRO A 36 -13.76 -4.89 -0.31
N LYS A 37 -14.57 -5.64 0.43
CA LYS A 37 -14.28 -7.04 0.78
C LYS A 37 -14.08 -7.86 -0.50
N ASP A 38 -13.17 -8.81 -0.46
CA ASP A 38 -12.82 -9.71 -1.57
C ASP A 38 -12.28 -9.03 -2.85
N SER A 39 -12.02 -7.72 -2.80
CA SER A 39 -11.41 -6.99 -3.91
C SER A 39 -9.92 -7.33 -4.10
N ALA A 40 -9.37 -6.94 -5.26
CA ALA A 40 -7.94 -7.07 -5.51
C ALA A 40 -7.13 -6.28 -4.46
N LEU A 41 -7.60 -5.08 -4.12
CA LEU A 41 -6.99 -4.23 -3.11
C LEU A 41 -6.99 -4.85 -1.72
N ALA A 42 -8.09 -5.48 -1.31
CA ALA A 42 -8.18 -6.17 -0.01
C ALA A 42 -7.22 -7.37 0.08
N LYS A 43 -6.92 -8.03 -1.05
CA LYS A 43 -6.04 -9.21 -1.13
C LYS A 43 -4.56 -8.85 -1.32
N ALA A 44 -4.27 -7.65 -1.82
CA ALA A 44 -2.92 -7.23 -2.18
C ALA A 44 -1.97 -7.04 -0.98
N ALA A 45 -2.47 -6.71 0.20
CA ALA A 45 -1.64 -6.52 1.39
C ALA A 45 -0.42 -5.62 1.10
N CYS A 46 0.81 -6.12 1.34
CA CYS A 46 2.04 -5.37 1.08
C CYS A 46 2.25 -5.00 -0.40
N VAL A 47 1.68 -5.75 -1.35
CA VAL A 47 1.83 -5.45 -2.79
C VAL A 47 0.95 -4.30 -3.27
N THR A 48 0.10 -3.75 -2.40
CA THR A 48 -0.58 -2.47 -2.65
C THR A 48 0.44 -1.34 -2.82
N CYS A 49 1.54 -1.35 -2.07
CA CYS A 49 2.57 -0.29 -2.09
C CYS A 49 3.93 -0.79 -2.61
N HIS A 50 4.22 -2.09 -2.50
CA HIS A 50 5.46 -2.69 -2.96
C HIS A 50 5.25 -3.47 -4.26
N LYS A 51 6.33 -3.65 -5.03
CA LYS A 51 6.30 -4.46 -6.24
C LYS A 51 6.12 -5.95 -5.98
N GLN A 52 6.59 -6.42 -4.82
CA GLN A 52 6.61 -7.83 -4.47
C GLN A 52 6.56 -8.00 -2.94
N MET A 53 5.89 -9.05 -2.48
CA MET A 53 5.92 -9.46 -1.07
C MET A 53 7.35 -9.83 -0.63
N GLY A 54 7.77 -9.33 0.53
CA GLY A 54 9.11 -9.56 1.08
C GLY A 54 10.23 -8.69 0.48
N LYS A 55 9.91 -7.79 -0.46
CA LYS A 55 10.84 -6.77 -0.97
C LYS A 55 10.38 -5.37 -0.54
N THR A 56 11.33 -4.46 -0.43
CA THR A 56 11.10 -3.05 -0.05
C THR A 56 10.94 -2.12 -1.25
N ASP A 57 11.09 -2.63 -2.47
CA ASP A 57 10.89 -1.85 -3.69
C ASP A 57 9.45 -1.36 -3.80
N LEU A 58 9.26 -0.04 -3.82
CA LEU A 58 7.95 0.59 -3.99
C LEU A 58 7.47 0.50 -5.44
N ASN A 59 6.18 0.22 -5.60
CA ASN A 59 5.47 0.43 -6.86
C ASN A 59 5.19 1.94 -7.06
N ALA A 60 4.45 2.30 -8.10
CA ALA A 60 4.18 3.72 -8.38
C ALA A 60 3.39 4.39 -7.24
N TYR A 61 2.31 3.75 -6.77
CA TYR A 61 1.51 4.23 -5.65
C TYR A 61 2.30 4.37 -4.34
N GLY A 62 3.14 3.38 -4.02
CA GLY A 62 4.01 3.42 -2.85
C GLY A 62 5.01 4.57 -2.88
N LYS A 63 5.51 4.96 -4.06
CA LYS A 63 6.37 6.14 -4.22
C LYS A 63 5.63 7.43 -3.95
N ASP A 64 4.39 7.56 -4.40
CA ASP A 64 3.55 8.73 -4.15
C ASP A 64 3.18 8.84 -2.66
N LEU A 65 2.88 7.72 -2.00
CA LEU A 65 2.71 7.67 -0.56
C LEU A 65 4.00 8.13 0.16
N ALA A 66 5.17 7.62 -0.23
CA ALA A 66 6.44 8.03 0.36
C ALA A 66 6.74 9.52 0.16
N ALA A 67 6.45 10.05 -1.04
CA ALA A 67 6.58 11.47 -1.33
C ALA A 67 5.62 12.33 -0.49
N ALA A 68 4.36 11.90 -0.34
CA ALA A 68 3.37 12.56 0.50
C ALA A 68 3.76 12.53 1.98
N MET A 69 4.23 11.39 2.48
CA MET A 69 4.73 11.23 3.84
C MET A 69 5.93 12.15 4.12
N LYS A 70 6.88 12.23 3.19
CA LYS A 70 8.02 13.15 3.27
C LYS A 70 7.57 14.61 3.29
N ALA A 71 6.64 15.00 2.40
CA ALA A 71 6.11 16.36 2.35
C ALA A 71 5.39 16.75 3.64
N LEU A 72 4.67 15.81 4.24
CA LEU A 72 3.93 16.00 5.49
C LEU A 72 4.77 15.72 6.75
N LYS A 73 6.05 15.37 6.60
CA LYS A 73 6.98 15.01 7.68
C LYS A 73 6.42 13.96 8.64
N THR A 74 5.66 13.00 8.11
CA THR A 74 5.09 11.88 8.88
C THR A 74 5.83 10.58 8.57
N LYS A 75 5.95 9.71 9.57
CA LYS A 75 6.47 8.34 9.43
C LYS A 75 5.37 7.30 9.25
N GLN A 76 4.11 7.70 9.30
CA GLN A 76 2.95 6.82 9.15
C GLN A 76 2.02 7.28 8.02
N VAL A 77 1.40 6.31 7.37
CA VAL A 77 0.23 6.57 6.51
C VAL A 77 -0.90 7.03 7.42
N ASN A 78 -1.49 8.17 7.09
CA ASN A 78 -2.61 8.76 7.80
C ASN A 78 -3.58 9.39 6.80
N ALA A 79 -4.69 9.94 7.28
CA ALA A 79 -5.72 10.53 6.42
C ALA A 79 -5.17 11.66 5.52
N ALA A 80 -4.22 12.46 6.01
CA ALA A 80 -3.63 13.55 5.23
C ALA A 80 -2.75 13.02 4.08
N VAL A 81 -1.98 11.96 4.32
CA VAL A 81 -1.20 11.26 3.28
C VAL A 81 -2.13 10.72 2.20
N LEU A 82 -3.18 9.98 2.60
CA LEU A 82 -4.14 9.41 1.64
C LEU A 82 -4.88 10.48 0.85
N THR A 83 -5.29 11.56 1.50
CA THR A 83 -5.96 12.70 0.83
C THR A 83 -5.05 13.34 -0.23
N ARG A 84 -3.74 13.43 0.04
CA ARG A 84 -2.78 14.01 -0.90
C ARG A 84 -2.60 13.15 -2.15
N VAL A 85 -2.55 11.83 -1.99
CA VAL A 85 -2.37 10.90 -3.12
C VAL A 85 -3.68 10.54 -3.82
N ALA A 86 -4.84 10.78 -3.19
CA ALA A 86 -6.16 10.40 -3.69
C ALA A 86 -6.46 10.91 -5.12
N LYS A 87 -5.99 12.12 -5.46
CA LYS A 87 -6.23 12.75 -6.77
C LYS A 87 -5.17 12.42 -7.83
N LEU A 88 -4.11 11.72 -7.44
CA LEU A 88 -3.08 11.28 -8.38
C LEU A 88 -3.58 10.06 -9.14
N ASP A 89 -3.01 9.85 -10.30
CA ASP A 89 -3.08 8.62 -11.09
C ASP A 89 -1.66 8.06 -11.08
N SER A 90 -1.38 7.19 -10.09
CA SER A 90 -0.02 6.80 -9.76
C SER A 90 0.60 5.91 -10.84
N ASP A 91 -0.16 4.98 -11.41
CA ASP A 91 0.30 4.07 -12.46
C ASP A 91 0.04 4.54 -13.89
N LYS A 92 -0.64 5.68 -14.04
CA LYS A 92 -0.89 6.41 -15.29
C LYS A 92 -1.83 5.66 -16.24
N ASP A 93 -2.82 4.97 -15.68
CA ASP A 93 -3.83 4.23 -16.44
C ASP A 93 -5.06 5.09 -16.80
N GLY A 94 -5.12 6.33 -16.32
CA GLY A 94 -6.20 7.29 -16.54
C GLY A 94 -7.31 7.24 -15.50
N VAL A 95 -7.11 6.54 -14.37
CA VAL A 95 -8.03 6.49 -13.22
C VAL A 95 -7.32 7.05 -11.99
N THR A 96 -8.04 7.77 -11.13
CA THR A 96 -7.43 8.31 -9.90
C THR A 96 -7.29 7.21 -8.85
N ASN A 97 -6.29 7.34 -7.99
CA ASN A 97 -6.06 6.44 -6.86
C ASN A 97 -7.31 6.30 -5.98
N ALA A 98 -8.07 7.37 -5.76
CA ALA A 98 -9.30 7.33 -4.97
C ALA A 98 -10.40 6.49 -5.64
N ASP A 99 -10.54 6.63 -6.95
CA ASP A 99 -11.52 5.88 -7.74
C ASP A 99 -11.20 4.39 -7.75
N GLU A 100 -9.92 4.05 -7.89
CA GLU A 100 -9.45 2.67 -7.83
C GLU A 100 -9.63 2.05 -6.45
N VAL A 101 -9.24 2.76 -5.39
CA VAL A 101 -9.46 2.30 -4.01
C VAL A 101 -10.93 2.03 -3.74
N LYS A 102 -11.81 2.91 -4.23
CA LYS A 102 -13.27 2.76 -4.11
C LYS A 102 -13.80 1.58 -4.92
N ALA A 103 -13.23 1.32 -6.10
CA ALA A 103 -13.56 0.17 -6.93
C ALA A 103 -12.91 -1.15 -6.44
N GLY A 104 -11.94 -1.05 -5.50
CA GLY A 104 -11.18 -2.19 -5.01
C GLY A 104 -10.08 -2.67 -5.95
N THR A 105 -9.61 -1.81 -6.85
CA THR A 105 -8.48 -2.08 -7.75
C THR A 105 -7.17 -1.52 -7.19
N LEU A 106 -6.04 -1.77 -7.85
CA LEU A 106 -4.71 -1.50 -7.31
C LEU A 106 -4.11 -0.23 -7.91
N PRO A 107 -3.95 0.86 -7.14
CA PRO A 107 -3.48 2.14 -7.70
C PRO A 107 -2.03 2.18 -8.19
N GLY A 108 -1.31 1.07 -8.05
CA GLY A 108 0.07 0.94 -8.49
C GLY A 108 0.24 -0.07 -9.62
N ASP A 109 -0.85 -0.58 -10.18
CA ASP A 109 -0.87 -1.61 -11.22
C ASP A 109 -1.92 -1.29 -12.30
N ALA A 110 -1.47 -0.72 -13.42
CA ALA A 110 -2.31 -0.30 -14.54
C ALA A 110 -3.14 -1.43 -15.20
N LYS A 111 -2.88 -2.70 -14.84
CA LYS A 111 -3.71 -3.85 -15.26
C LYS A 111 -4.91 -4.06 -14.34
N SER A 112 -4.86 -3.56 -13.12
CA SER A 112 -5.92 -3.60 -12.13
C SER A 112 -6.73 -2.32 -12.19
N LYS A 113 -7.64 -2.21 -13.17
CA LYS A 113 -8.49 -1.03 -13.34
C LYS A 113 -9.98 -1.34 -13.22
N PRO A 114 -10.83 -0.37 -12.83
CA PRO A 114 -12.28 -0.56 -12.81
C PRO A 114 -12.81 -0.91 -14.21
N THR A 115 -13.68 -1.91 -14.29
CA THR A 115 -14.29 -2.34 -15.56
C THR A 115 -15.37 -1.39 -16.08
N ALA A 116 -15.82 -0.46 -15.24
CA ALA A 116 -16.63 0.70 -15.60
C ALA A 116 -15.91 1.96 -15.15
N LYS A 117 -15.60 2.86 -16.09
CA LYS A 117 -14.99 4.17 -15.78
C LYS A 117 -15.95 4.92 -14.83
N PRO A 118 -15.51 5.38 -13.64
CA PRO A 118 -16.38 6.17 -12.76
C PRO A 118 -16.83 7.44 -13.50
N GLY A 119 -18.13 7.49 -13.85
CA GLY A 119 -18.73 8.55 -14.66
C GLY A 119 -19.55 8.05 -15.84
N GLU A 120 -19.29 6.84 -16.34
CA GLU A 120 -20.11 6.26 -17.40
C GLU A 120 -21.26 5.46 -16.78
N LYS A 121 -22.48 6.02 -16.81
CA LYS A 121 -23.71 5.27 -16.50
C LYS A 121 -23.69 4.02 -17.36
N SER A 122 -23.68 2.86 -16.71
CA SER A 122 -23.64 1.55 -17.36
C SER A 122 -24.78 1.44 -18.37
N ALA A 123 -24.45 1.50 -19.66
CA ALA A 123 -25.40 1.14 -20.70
C ALA A 123 -25.72 -0.36 -20.57
N PRO A 124 -26.99 -0.78 -20.76
CA PRO A 124 -27.38 -2.17 -20.62
C PRO A 124 -26.63 -3.06 -21.64
N PRO A 125 -26.41 -4.34 -21.32
CA PRO A 125 -25.66 -5.25 -22.17
C PRO A 125 -26.35 -5.36 -23.53
N LYS A 126 -25.65 -5.00 -24.61
CA LYS A 126 -26.10 -5.28 -25.98
C LYS A 126 -26.21 -6.80 -26.11
N GLY A 127 -27.46 -7.28 -26.14
CA GLY A 127 -27.79 -8.67 -26.41
C GLY A 127 -27.13 -9.14 -27.71
N LYS A 128 -26.52 -10.32 -27.65
CA LYS A 128 -26.01 -11.03 -28.82
C LYS A 128 -27.21 -11.37 -29.71
N SER A 129 -27.34 -10.66 -30.83
CA SER A 129 -28.23 -11.05 -31.92
C SER A 129 -27.45 -11.90 -32.91
N GLY A 130 -27.85 -13.17 -33.00
CA GLY A 130 -27.95 -14.00 -34.21
C GLY A 130 -26.76 -14.09 -35.17
N LYS A 131 -26.27 -15.31 -35.32
CA LYS A 131 -26.11 -15.94 -36.64
C LYS A 131 -26.72 -17.33 -36.58
#